data_AF-A0A936F2W4-F1
#
_entry.id   AF-A0A936F2W4-F1
#
_cell.length_a   1.000
_cell.length_b   1.000
_cell.length_c   1.000
_cell.angle_alpha   90.00
_cell.angle_beta   90.00
_cell.angle_gamma   90.00
#
_symmetry.space_group_name_H-M   'P 1'
#
loop_
_entity.id
_entity.type
_entity.pdbx_description
1 polymer ?
#
loop_
_entity_poly.entity_id
_entity_poly.type
_entity_poly.pdbx_seq_one_letter_code
_entity_poly.pdbx_strand_id
1 'polypeptide(L)'
;MSLPKPKPSELQRRLRAAYPDARCALDHGDPFQLVVATILSAQCTDARVNLTTPALFARFPDAASLAEAPLEELEGLIRSTGFYHNKAKNLIGLGQALRARHGGVVPSDPAALGALPGVGQKTANVVLANAFGVPALAVDTHIFRVARRLGLSKAATPEKVEADLCRLFAREDWIELHHQLIFHGRRVCDARRPDCGACTLLDLCPTGLGKVKDPHLGVKLQAPAPGLPASAINPPPPTSSGTLRIVSLVPSVTELLAQWGLAAQLVGRTRYCIEPRWIRNSVPTVGGTKDPDLGRIRDLAPDLVILERDENPKAVAEALTALGLPWLALEIRSVKDGAAALRELGARVGMAEAAESRAKALEASLRGRRRRGPRTLTLIWKEPWMSAGPDTYVGDLLRQGGLTPIGPDRYPVLSEADLQGLAPELILLPSEPYRFNHRHQAELQKRFPEAEVRLVDGRALTWYLSRTEEGLELVRSL
;
A
#
# COMPACT_ATOMS: atom_id res chain seq x y z
N MET A 1 -24.91 3.03 27.25
CA MET A 1 -25.71 3.88 26.33
C MET A 1 -25.46 3.45 24.90
N SER A 2 -26.46 3.56 24.02
CA SER A 2 -26.23 3.38 22.57
C SER A 2 -25.43 4.57 22.02
N LEU A 3 -24.58 4.33 21.02
CA LEU A 3 -23.84 5.41 20.35
C LEU A 3 -24.76 6.13 19.34
N PRO A 4 -24.67 7.47 19.21
CA PRO A 4 -25.29 8.16 18.09
C PRO A 4 -24.67 7.64 16.78
N LYS A 5 -25.51 7.24 15.82
CA LYS A 5 -25.03 6.96 14.46
C LYS A 5 -24.50 8.27 13.84
N PRO A 6 -23.43 8.22 13.03
CA PRO A 6 -23.00 9.41 12.29
C PRO A 6 -24.13 9.87 11.35
N LYS A 7 -24.40 11.17 11.32
CA LYS A 7 -25.39 11.75 10.39
C LYS A 7 -24.84 11.60 8.96
N PRO A 8 -25.58 10.97 8.02
CA PRO A 8 -25.07 10.75 6.67
C PRO A 8 -24.62 12.02 5.94
N SER A 9 -25.37 13.12 6.06
CA SER A 9 -25.02 14.42 5.49
C SER A 9 -23.69 15.00 6.04
N GLU A 10 -23.38 14.78 7.32
CA GLU A 10 -22.09 15.17 7.91
C GLU A 10 -20.95 14.27 7.40
N LEU A 11 -21.23 12.98 7.17
CA LEU A 11 -20.24 12.08 6.57
C LEU A 11 -19.93 12.47 5.11
N GLN A 12 -20.97 12.76 4.31
CA GLN A 12 -20.82 13.24 2.93
C GLN A 12 -20.01 14.55 2.87
N ARG A 13 -20.34 15.52 3.75
CA ARG A 13 -19.63 16.80 3.84
C ARG A 13 -18.13 16.63 4.09
N ARG A 14 -17.73 15.68 4.94
CA ARG A 14 -16.32 15.41 5.23
C ARG A 14 -15.62 14.57 4.16
N LEU A 15 -16.32 13.65 3.52
CA LEU A 15 -15.81 12.91 2.37
C LEU A 15 -15.54 13.85 1.18
N ARG A 16 -16.45 14.79 0.91
CA ARG A 16 -16.27 15.91 -0.03
C ARG A 16 -14.98 16.71 0.24
N ALA A 17 -14.78 17.14 1.47
CA ALA A 17 -13.59 17.91 1.85
C ALA A 17 -12.28 17.09 1.80
N ALA A 18 -12.32 15.78 2.07
CA ALA A 18 -11.13 14.92 2.12
C ALA A 18 -10.73 14.32 0.76
N TYR A 19 -11.66 14.27 -0.21
CA TYR A 19 -11.45 13.71 -1.55
C TYR A 19 -12.21 14.51 -2.63
N PRO A 20 -11.93 15.82 -2.82
CA PRO A 20 -12.52 16.61 -3.90
C PRO A 20 -12.04 16.13 -5.29
N ASP A 21 -11.00 15.31 -5.35
CA ASP A 21 -10.47 14.67 -6.55
C ASP A 21 -11.10 13.29 -6.88
N ALA A 22 -12.05 12.82 -6.05
CA ALA A 22 -12.64 11.48 -6.13
C ALA A 22 -13.45 11.26 -7.41
N ARG A 23 -12.89 10.46 -8.32
CA ARG A 23 -13.48 10.05 -9.60
C ARG A 23 -13.02 8.64 -9.97
N CYS A 24 -13.51 8.12 -11.09
CA CYS A 24 -13.01 6.85 -11.62
C CYS A 24 -11.49 6.91 -11.83
N ALA A 25 -10.77 5.90 -11.36
CA ALA A 25 -9.31 5.81 -11.47
C ALA A 25 -8.83 5.24 -12.82
N LEU A 26 -9.77 4.91 -13.72
CA LEU A 26 -9.48 4.44 -15.07
C LEU A 26 -9.54 5.62 -16.05
N ASP A 27 -8.48 5.83 -16.81
CA ASP A 27 -8.42 6.93 -17.77
C ASP A 27 -9.19 6.57 -19.05
N HIS A 28 -10.17 7.40 -19.42
CA HIS A 28 -11.10 7.21 -20.53
C HIS A 28 -11.62 8.55 -21.06
N GLY A 29 -11.88 8.65 -22.35
CA GLY A 29 -12.54 9.82 -22.97
C GLY A 29 -14.05 9.66 -23.20
N ASP A 30 -14.57 8.43 -23.21
CA ASP A 30 -15.94 8.11 -23.62
C ASP A 30 -16.49 6.81 -22.97
N PRO A 31 -17.78 6.46 -23.15
CA PRO A 31 -18.38 5.27 -22.55
C PRO A 31 -17.80 3.93 -23.04
N PHE A 32 -17.34 3.87 -24.29
CA PHE A 32 -16.73 2.68 -24.90
C PHE A 32 -15.36 2.41 -24.28
N GLN A 33 -14.52 3.44 -24.20
CA GLN A 33 -13.24 3.38 -23.50
C GLN A 33 -13.41 2.95 -22.04
N LEU A 34 -14.42 3.48 -21.33
CA LEU A 34 -14.68 3.09 -19.94
C LEU A 34 -15.06 1.61 -19.80
N VAL A 35 -15.97 1.08 -20.62
CA VAL A 35 -16.37 -0.34 -20.49
C VAL A 35 -15.20 -1.28 -20.82
N VAL A 36 -14.38 -0.95 -21.83
CA VAL A 36 -13.15 -1.68 -22.16
C VAL A 36 -12.15 -1.64 -20.99
N ALA A 37 -11.86 -0.45 -20.44
CA ALA A 37 -10.96 -0.29 -19.30
C ALA A 37 -11.46 -1.03 -18.05
N THR A 38 -12.78 -1.05 -17.82
CA THR A 38 -13.39 -1.74 -16.67
C THR A 38 -13.36 -3.26 -16.81
N ILE A 39 -13.39 -3.80 -18.04
CA ILE A 39 -13.11 -5.23 -18.30
C ILE A 39 -11.62 -5.54 -18.08
N LEU A 40 -10.71 -4.63 -18.49
CA LEU A 40 -9.28 -4.79 -18.26
C LEU A 40 -8.89 -4.71 -16.78
N SER A 41 -9.59 -3.93 -15.96
CA SER A 41 -9.32 -3.80 -14.51
C SER A 41 -9.70 -5.05 -13.69
N ALA A 42 -10.42 -6.02 -14.28
CA ALA A 42 -10.70 -7.31 -13.65
C ALA A 42 -9.40 -8.04 -13.28
N GLN A 43 -9.13 -8.13 -11.96
CA GLN A 43 -7.88 -8.66 -11.37
C GLN A 43 -6.60 -7.95 -11.87
N CYS A 44 -6.71 -6.68 -12.25
CA CYS A 44 -5.58 -5.81 -12.58
C CYS A 44 -5.56 -4.59 -11.64
N THR A 45 -4.51 -3.77 -11.69
CA THR A 45 -4.48 -2.45 -11.04
C THR A 45 -4.87 -1.38 -12.05
N ASP A 46 -5.63 -0.38 -11.62
CA ASP A 46 -6.06 0.73 -12.49
C ASP A 46 -4.86 1.40 -13.18
N ALA A 47 -3.77 1.63 -12.46
CA ALA A 47 -2.51 2.15 -13.01
C ALA A 47 -1.89 1.26 -14.11
N ARG A 48 -2.04 -0.07 -14.05
CA ARG A 48 -1.59 -0.97 -15.13
C ARG A 48 -2.54 -0.92 -16.33
N VAL A 49 -3.84 -0.75 -16.10
CA VAL A 49 -4.82 -0.54 -17.19
C VAL A 49 -4.53 0.77 -17.91
N ASN A 50 -4.33 1.88 -17.19
CA ASN A 50 -4.06 3.20 -17.78
C ASN A 50 -2.71 3.27 -18.52
N LEU A 51 -1.73 2.43 -18.15
CA LEU A 51 -0.50 2.24 -18.93
C LEU A 51 -0.68 1.38 -20.20
N THR A 52 -1.85 0.77 -20.41
CA THR A 52 -2.14 -0.17 -21.50
C THR A 52 -3.21 0.36 -22.46
N THR A 53 -4.23 1.04 -21.93
CA THR A 53 -5.35 1.57 -22.72
C THR A 53 -4.98 2.58 -23.82
N PRO A 54 -3.97 3.47 -23.69
CA PRO A 54 -3.65 4.43 -24.75
C PRO A 54 -3.26 3.76 -26.09
N ALA A 55 -2.44 2.69 -26.03
CA ALA A 55 -2.06 1.93 -27.22
C ALA A 55 -3.23 1.12 -27.79
N LEU A 56 -4.11 0.60 -26.91
CA LEU A 56 -5.30 -0.13 -27.33
C LEU A 56 -6.31 0.79 -28.03
N PHE A 57 -6.64 1.95 -27.47
CA PHE A 57 -7.60 2.88 -28.06
C PHE A 57 -7.07 3.56 -29.32
N ALA A 58 -5.75 3.75 -29.45
CA ALA A 58 -5.15 4.18 -30.71
C ALA A 58 -5.29 3.14 -31.84
N ARG A 59 -5.39 1.84 -31.51
CA ARG A 59 -5.48 0.74 -32.48
C ARG A 59 -6.91 0.26 -32.73
N PHE A 60 -7.76 0.33 -31.72
CA PHE A 60 -9.17 -0.08 -31.68
C PHE A 60 -10.01 1.03 -31.01
N PRO A 61 -10.24 2.16 -31.69
CA PRO A 61 -10.89 3.34 -31.11
C PRO A 61 -12.40 3.16 -30.87
N ASP A 62 -13.04 2.15 -31.48
CA ASP A 62 -14.48 1.96 -31.44
C ASP A 62 -14.91 0.49 -31.37
N ALA A 63 -16.22 0.27 -31.20
CA ALA A 63 -16.79 -1.07 -31.12
C ALA A 63 -16.69 -1.88 -32.43
N ALA A 64 -16.56 -1.22 -33.59
CA ALA A 64 -16.50 -1.91 -34.89
C ALA A 64 -15.10 -2.48 -35.16
N SER A 65 -14.07 -1.67 -34.96
CA SER A 65 -12.66 -2.06 -35.00
C SER A 65 -12.32 -3.09 -33.93
N LEU A 66 -12.89 -3.00 -32.73
CA LEU A 66 -12.73 -4.01 -31.69
C LEU A 66 -13.46 -5.33 -32.00
N ALA A 67 -14.59 -5.29 -32.73
CA ALA A 67 -15.34 -6.48 -33.15
C ALA A 67 -14.58 -7.37 -34.15
N GLU A 68 -13.71 -6.75 -34.95
CA GLU A 68 -12.89 -7.37 -35.99
C GLU A 68 -11.40 -7.48 -35.61
N ALA A 69 -11.06 -7.19 -34.34
CA ALA A 69 -9.70 -7.22 -33.83
C ALA A 69 -9.07 -8.63 -33.93
N PRO A 70 -7.89 -8.79 -34.56
CA PRO A 70 -7.16 -10.06 -34.54
C PRO A 70 -6.85 -10.48 -33.11
N LEU A 71 -7.24 -11.70 -32.74
CA LEU A 71 -7.15 -12.16 -31.34
C LEU A 71 -5.72 -12.06 -30.80
N GLU A 72 -4.72 -12.47 -31.58
CA GLU A 72 -3.31 -12.48 -31.18
C GLU A 72 -2.73 -11.07 -31.02
N GLU A 73 -3.17 -10.10 -31.83
CA GLU A 73 -2.78 -8.69 -31.73
C GLU A 73 -3.35 -8.06 -30.45
N LEU A 74 -4.65 -8.25 -30.21
CA LEU A 74 -5.32 -7.75 -29.01
C LEU A 74 -4.78 -8.41 -27.73
N GLU A 75 -4.53 -9.72 -27.76
CA GLU A 75 -3.85 -10.45 -26.68
C GLU A 75 -2.44 -9.93 -26.41
N GLY A 76 -1.68 -9.57 -27.45
CA GLY A 76 -0.38 -8.94 -27.34
C GLY A 76 -0.44 -7.60 -26.60
N LEU A 77 -1.34 -6.70 -27.02
CA LEU A 77 -1.53 -5.38 -26.40
C LEU A 77 -1.93 -5.48 -24.92
N ILE A 78 -2.87 -6.37 -24.57
CA ILE A 78 -3.42 -6.44 -23.20
C ILE A 78 -2.74 -7.46 -22.28
N ARG A 79 -1.68 -8.15 -22.75
CA ARG A 79 -0.93 -9.19 -22.02
C ARG A 79 -0.55 -8.76 -20.61
N SER A 80 -0.12 -7.50 -20.47
CA SER A 80 0.30 -6.85 -19.22
C SER A 80 -0.79 -6.77 -18.14
N THR A 81 -2.07 -6.94 -18.51
CA THR A 81 -3.22 -6.80 -17.61
C THR A 81 -3.63 -8.10 -16.89
N GLY A 82 -3.02 -9.24 -17.24
CA GLY A 82 -3.33 -10.56 -16.67
C GLY A 82 -4.67 -11.13 -17.15
N PHE A 83 -4.79 -12.47 -17.19
CA PHE A 83 -5.95 -13.20 -17.77
C PHE A 83 -6.29 -12.80 -19.21
N TYR A 84 -5.26 -12.37 -19.97
CA TYR A 84 -5.42 -11.65 -21.23
C TYR A 84 -6.19 -12.42 -22.32
N HIS A 85 -6.00 -13.75 -22.45
CA HIS A 85 -6.77 -14.57 -23.39
C HIS A 85 -8.30 -14.45 -23.22
N ASN A 86 -8.78 -14.47 -21.97
CA ASN A 86 -10.21 -14.37 -21.68
C ASN A 86 -10.69 -12.92 -21.80
N LYS A 87 -9.84 -11.93 -21.48
CA LYS A 87 -10.14 -10.51 -21.71
C LYS A 87 -10.26 -10.19 -23.20
N ALA A 88 -9.35 -10.66 -24.04
CA ALA A 88 -9.38 -10.42 -25.48
C ALA A 88 -10.64 -10.99 -26.13
N LYS A 89 -11.01 -12.24 -25.80
CA LYS A 89 -12.27 -12.86 -26.23
C LYS A 89 -13.51 -12.09 -25.76
N ASN A 90 -13.53 -11.62 -24.51
CA ASN A 90 -14.62 -10.78 -24.00
C ASN A 90 -14.68 -9.41 -24.69
N LEU A 91 -13.54 -8.79 -25.02
CA LEU A 91 -13.48 -7.49 -25.68
C LEU A 91 -13.91 -7.56 -27.15
N ILE A 92 -13.49 -8.60 -27.88
CA ILE A 92 -13.99 -8.88 -29.24
C ILE A 92 -15.50 -9.14 -29.21
N GLY A 93 -15.97 -9.99 -28.28
CA GLY A 93 -17.39 -10.26 -28.08
C GLY A 93 -18.19 -9.02 -27.66
N LEU A 94 -17.60 -8.10 -26.89
CA LEU A 94 -18.18 -6.80 -26.55
C LEU A 94 -18.37 -5.95 -27.81
N GLY A 95 -17.33 -5.77 -28.64
CA GLY A 95 -17.42 -5.01 -29.89
C GLY A 95 -18.50 -5.58 -30.82
N GLN A 96 -18.49 -6.90 -31.01
CA GLN A 96 -19.49 -7.62 -31.81
C GLN A 96 -20.91 -7.42 -31.27
N ALA A 97 -21.10 -7.53 -29.95
CA ALA A 97 -22.38 -7.31 -29.29
C ALA A 97 -22.89 -5.87 -29.43
N LEU A 98 -22.02 -4.88 -29.21
CA LEU A 98 -22.34 -3.46 -29.36
C LEU A 98 -22.75 -3.14 -30.81
N ARG A 99 -21.94 -3.57 -31.79
CA ARG A 99 -22.23 -3.42 -33.23
C ARG A 99 -23.58 -4.05 -33.61
N ALA A 100 -23.82 -5.30 -33.23
CA ALA A 100 -24.99 -6.06 -33.67
C ALA A 100 -26.30 -5.70 -32.95
N ARG A 101 -26.24 -5.28 -31.68
CA ARG A 101 -27.45 -5.05 -30.85
C ARG A 101 -27.69 -3.58 -30.48
N HIS A 102 -26.68 -2.72 -30.58
CA HIS A 102 -26.72 -1.33 -30.07
C HIS A 102 -26.09 -0.31 -31.04
N GLY A 103 -25.90 -0.67 -32.32
CA GLY A 103 -25.35 0.23 -33.34
C GLY A 103 -23.91 0.70 -33.09
N GLY A 104 -23.15 -0.05 -32.28
CA GLY A 104 -21.79 0.30 -31.82
C GLY A 104 -21.76 1.18 -30.57
N VAL A 105 -22.89 1.70 -30.11
CA VAL A 105 -22.98 2.59 -28.93
C VAL A 105 -23.16 1.78 -27.65
N VAL A 106 -22.46 2.14 -26.57
CA VAL A 106 -22.66 1.52 -25.25
C VAL A 106 -24.04 1.91 -24.71
N PRO A 107 -24.92 0.95 -24.36
CA PRO A 107 -26.25 1.28 -23.85
C PRO A 107 -26.19 1.81 -22.41
N SER A 108 -27.02 2.82 -22.12
CA SER A 108 -27.26 3.34 -20.76
C SER A 108 -28.36 2.58 -20.00
N ASP A 109 -28.95 1.54 -20.60
CA ASP A 109 -29.88 0.63 -19.92
C ASP A 109 -29.11 -0.48 -19.15
N PRO A 110 -29.41 -0.73 -17.86
CA PRO A 110 -28.68 -1.73 -17.08
C PRO A 110 -28.79 -3.17 -17.58
N ALA A 111 -29.93 -3.56 -18.17
CA ALA A 111 -30.14 -4.94 -18.61
C ALA A 111 -29.44 -5.21 -19.95
N ALA A 112 -29.53 -4.26 -20.89
CA ALA A 112 -28.78 -4.28 -22.15
C ALA A 112 -27.27 -4.29 -21.89
N LEU A 113 -26.79 -3.43 -21.00
CA LEU A 113 -25.37 -3.32 -20.65
C LEU A 113 -24.84 -4.58 -19.95
N GLY A 114 -25.61 -5.15 -19.00
CA GLY A 114 -25.28 -6.42 -18.34
C GLY A 114 -25.37 -7.66 -19.25
N ALA A 115 -25.94 -7.52 -20.45
CA ALA A 115 -26.01 -8.58 -21.46
C ALA A 115 -24.84 -8.53 -22.48
N LEU A 116 -23.79 -7.74 -22.21
CA LEU A 116 -22.58 -7.65 -23.04
C LEU A 116 -21.45 -8.57 -22.51
N PRO A 117 -20.68 -9.23 -23.38
CA PRO A 117 -19.54 -10.06 -22.95
C PRO A 117 -18.53 -9.30 -22.08
N GLY A 118 -18.10 -9.93 -20.99
CA GLY A 118 -17.23 -9.33 -19.96
C GLY A 118 -17.93 -8.36 -18.98
N VAL A 119 -19.16 -7.91 -19.26
CA VAL A 119 -19.85 -6.89 -18.46
C VAL A 119 -20.75 -7.53 -17.39
N GLY A 120 -20.14 -7.98 -16.29
CA GLY A 120 -20.88 -8.37 -15.09
C GLY A 120 -21.54 -7.18 -14.39
N GLN A 121 -22.46 -7.42 -13.45
CA GLN A 121 -23.23 -6.39 -12.74
C GLN A 121 -22.37 -5.23 -12.18
N LYS A 122 -21.19 -5.52 -11.62
CA LYS A 122 -20.27 -4.47 -11.13
C LYS A 122 -19.74 -3.60 -12.27
N THR A 123 -19.34 -4.20 -13.38
CA THR A 123 -18.87 -3.50 -14.60
C THR A 123 -19.98 -2.60 -15.15
N ALA A 124 -21.21 -3.13 -15.24
CA ALA A 124 -22.38 -2.34 -15.66
C ALA A 124 -22.60 -1.13 -14.73
N ASN A 125 -22.66 -1.33 -13.42
CA ASN A 125 -22.88 -0.24 -12.46
C ASN A 125 -21.77 0.83 -12.50
N VAL A 126 -20.50 0.45 -12.71
CA VAL A 126 -19.38 1.40 -12.88
C VAL A 126 -19.54 2.24 -14.15
N VAL A 127 -19.92 1.62 -15.27
CA VAL A 127 -20.13 2.32 -16.54
C VAL A 127 -21.34 3.25 -16.48
N LEU A 128 -22.48 2.78 -15.95
CA LEU A 128 -23.69 3.57 -15.73
C LEU A 128 -23.44 4.82 -14.90
N ALA A 129 -22.71 4.68 -13.79
CA ALA A 129 -22.36 5.78 -12.90
C ALA A 129 -21.44 6.82 -13.58
N ASN A 130 -20.39 6.38 -14.25
CA ASN A 130 -19.31 7.28 -14.66
C ASN A 130 -19.45 7.84 -16.09
N ALA A 131 -20.04 7.07 -17.01
CA ALA A 131 -20.24 7.51 -18.39
C ALA A 131 -21.63 8.10 -18.66
N PHE A 132 -22.64 7.73 -17.86
CA PHE A 132 -24.04 8.13 -18.07
C PHE A 132 -24.67 8.88 -16.88
N GLY A 133 -23.94 9.10 -15.80
CA GLY A 133 -24.43 9.81 -14.61
C GLY A 133 -25.58 9.12 -13.88
N VAL A 134 -25.85 7.84 -14.18
CA VAL A 134 -26.96 7.08 -13.58
C VAL A 134 -26.60 6.72 -12.14
N PRO A 135 -27.36 7.17 -11.12
CA PRO A 135 -26.97 6.94 -9.74
C PRO A 135 -26.93 5.46 -9.35
N ALA A 136 -25.72 4.98 -9.04
CA ALA A 136 -25.44 3.63 -8.57
C ALA A 136 -24.32 3.65 -7.52
N LEU A 137 -24.46 2.85 -6.46
CA LEU A 137 -23.50 2.77 -5.34
C LEU A 137 -22.97 1.34 -5.21
N ALA A 138 -22.36 0.82 -6.28
CA ALA A 138 -21.89 -0.56 -6.33
C ALA A 138 -20.89 -0.86 -5.20
N VAL A 139 -21.26 -1.71 -4.25
CA VAL A 139 -20.43 -1.97 -3.06
C VAL A 139 -19.28 -2.95 -3.37
N ASP A 140 -18.05 -2.44 -3.35
CA ASP A 140 -16.84 -3.24 -3.50
C ASP A 140 -16.15 -3.57 -2.15
N THR A 141 -14.98 -4.21 -2.19
CA THR A 141 -14.26 -4.61 -0.96
C THR A 141 -13.71 -3.44 -0.15
N HIS A 142 -13.58 -2.23 -0.71
CA HIS A 142 -13.28 -1.01 0.01
C HIS A 142 -14.56 -0.44 0.64
N ILE A 143 -15.62 -0.27 -0.15
CA ILE A 143 -16.90 0.30 0.31
C ILE A 143 -17.54 -0.57 1.40
N PHE A 144 -17.66 -1.88 1.17
CA PHE A 144 -18.19 -2.87 2.12
C PHE A 144 -17.48 -2.77 3.47
N ARG A 145 -16.18 -2.54 3.41
CA ARG A 145 -15.30 -2.50 4.56
C ARG A 145 -15.45 -1.21 5.35
N VAL A 146 -15.37 -0.07 4.66
CA VAL A 146 -15.53 1.28 5.22
C VAL A 146 -16.92 1.43 5.86
N ALA A 147 -17.99 1.09 5.14
CA ALA A 147 -19.36 1.25 5.62
C ALA A 147 -19.67 0.44 6.90
N ARG A 148 -19.14 -0.79 7.00
CA ARG A 148 -19.28 -1.61 8.22
C ARG A 148 -18.47 -1.04 9.41
N ARG A 149 -17.27 -0.49 9.17
CA ARG A 149 -16.43 0.12 10.23
C ARG A 149 -16.97 1.46 10.75
N LEU A 150 -17.54 2.26 9.86
CA LEU A 150 -18.30 3.47 10.21
C LEU A 150 -19.65 3.15 10.91
N GLY A 151 -20.06 1.89 10.97
CA GLY A 151 -21.33 1.48 11.57
C GLY A 151 -22.57 1.87 10.75
N LEU A 152 -22.40 2.26 9.48
CA LEU A 152 -23.49 2.61 8.56
C LEU A 152 -24.33 1.37 8.25
N SER A 153 -23.68 0.21 8.08
CA SER A 153 -24.33 -1.09 7.97
C SER A 153 -23.73 -2.11 8.93
N LYS A 154 -24.54 -3.09 9.35
CA LYS A 154 -24.09 -4.33 10.03
C LYS A 154 -24.18 -5.56 9.13
N ALA A 155 -24.72 -5.43 7.92
CA ALA A 155 -25.05 -6.55 7.05
C ALA A 155 -23.81 -7.25 6.49
N ALA A 156 -23.88 -8.58 6.36
CA ALA A 156 -22.73 -9.44 6.06
C ALA A 156 -22.43 -9.61 4.56
N THR A 157 -23.25 -9.07 3.66
CA THR A 157 -23.09 -9.21 2.20
C THR A 157 -23.10 -7.83 1.50
N PRO A 158 -22.40 -7.65 0.38
CA PRO A 158 -22.29 -6.35 -0.32
C PRO A 158 -23.64 -5.72 -0.65
N GLU A 159 -24.59 -6.50 -1.15
CA GLU A 159 -25.91 -6.05 -1.64
C GLU A 159 -26.76 -5.49 -0.50
N LYS A 160 -26.61 -6.04 0.70
CA LYS A 160 -27.31 -5.55 1.91
C LYS A 160 -26.62 -4.32 2.50
N VAL A 161 -25.29 -4.19 2.34
CA VAL A 161 -24.58 -2.93 2.65
C VAL A 161 -24.96 -1.83 1.64
N GLU A 162 -25.13 -2.18 0.37
CA GLU A 162 -25.61 -1.27 -0.69
C GLU A 162 -27.00 -0.75 -0.36
N ALA A 163 -27.94 -1.65 -0.05
CA ALA A 163 -29.29 -1.29 0.37
C ALA A 163 -29.32 -0.45 1.67
N ASP A 164 -28.37 -0.63 2.59
CA ASP A 164 -28.26 0.23 3.78
C ASP A 164 -27.71 1.62 3.45
N LEU A 165 -26.69 1.73 2.59
CA LEU A 165 -26.12 3.01 2.16
C LEU A 165 -27.12 3.82 1.31
N CYS A 166 -27.80 3.18 0.36
CA CYS A 166 -28.81 3.82 -0.50
C CYS A 166 -30.08 4.27 0.27
N ARG A 167 -30.27 3.85 1.53
CA ARG A 167 -31.30 4.39 2.44
C ARG A 167 -30.79 5.54 3.33
N LEU A 168 -29.47 5.67 3.48
CA LEU A 168 -28.84 6.67 4.35
C LEU A 168 -28.43 7.94 3.60
N PHE A 169 -28.08 7.84 2.32
CA PHE A 169 -27.57 8.95 1.51
C PHE A 169 -28.50 9.27 0.35
N ALA A 170 -28.58 10.57 0.00
CA ALA A 170 -29.39 11.07 -1.08
C ALA A 170 -28.96 10.45 -2.43
N ARG A 171 -29.89 10.28 -3.37
CA ARG A 171 -29.65 9.49 -4.59
C ARG A 171 -28.63 10.18 -5.50
N GLU A 172 -28.74 11.48 -5.60
CA GLU A 172 -27.81 12.41 -6.24
C GLU A 172 -26.35 12.26 -5.74
N ASP A 173 -26.15 11.88 -4.47
CA ASP A 173 -24.81 11.74 -3.88
C ASP A 173 -24.13 10.39 -4.23
N TRP A 174 -24.85 9.39 -4.75
CA TRP A 174 -24.38 7.98 -4.77
C TRP A 174 -23.09 7.73 -5.57
N ILE A 175 -22.92 8.38 -6.73
CA ILE A 175 -21.75 8.21 -7.60
C ILE A 175 -20.50 8.81 -6.95
N GLU A 176 -20.66 9.99 -6.37
CA GLU A 176 -19.61 10.71 -5.67
C GLU A 176 -19.21 9.96 -4.39
N LEU A 177 -20.18 9.53 -3.59
CA LEU A 177 -20.00 8.73 -2.39
C LEU A 177 -19.31 7.38 -2.69
N HIS A 178 -19.63 6.72 -3.80
CA HIS A 178 -18.95 5.51 -4.25
C HIS A 178 -17.43 5.75 -4.42
N HIS A 179 -17.03 6.78 -5.17
CA HIS A 179 -15.61 7.10 -5.35
C HIS A 179 -14.94 7.56 -4.06
N GLN A 180 -15.62 8.40 -3.27
CA GLN A 180 -15.09 8.89 -1.99
C GLN A 180 -14.88 7.74 -0.99
N LEU A 181 -15.78 6.75 -0.92
CA LEU A 181 -15.59 5.56 -0.07
C LEU A 181 -14.50 4.62 -0.59
N ILE A 182 -14.29 4.52 -1.90
CA ILE A 182 -13.14 3.78 -2.49
C ILE A 182 -11.83 4.52 -2.18
N PHE A 183 -11.76 5.83 -2.42
CA PHE A 183 -10.58 6.65 -2.15
C PHE A 183 -10.26 6.65 -0.65
N HIS A 184 -11.27 6.77 0.22
CA HIS A 184 -11.11 6.59 1.66
C HIS A 184 -10.62 5.18 2.00
N GLY A 185 -11.22 4.13 1.43
CA GLY A 185 -10.80 2.75 1.65
C GLY A 185 -9.43 2.39 1.05
N ARG A 186 -8.85 3.19 0.15
CA ARG A 186 -7.51 3.01 -0.42
C ARG A 186 -6.46 3.88 0.28
N ARG A 187 -6.73 5.17 0.44
CA ARG A 187 -5.82 6.19 1.00
C ARG A 187 -5.87 6.28 2.53
N VAL A 188 -6.85 5.67 3.19
CA VAL A 188 -6.97 5.72 4.65
C VAL A 188 -7.35 4.34 5.17
N CYS A 189 -8.61 3.94 5.00
CA CYS A 189 -9.22 2.75 5.59
C CYS A 189 -8.82 1.42 4.91
N ASP A 190 -7.52 1.09 4.83
CA ASP A 190 -6.95 -0.18 4.31
C ASP A 190 -7.59 -1.44 4.93
N ALA A 191 -7.46 -2.57 4.23
CA ALA A 191 -8.01 -3.86 4.60
C ALA A 191 -7.55 -4.35 5.98
N ARG A 192 -6.25 -4.55 6.16
CA ARG A 192 -5.72 -5.30 7.32
C ARG A 192 -5.49 -4.42 8.53
N ARG A 193 -5.37 -3.12 8.33
CA ARG A 193 -5.49 -2.10 9.37
C ARG A 193 -5.94 -0.79 8.65
N PRO A 194 -7.09 -0.15 8.98
CA PRO A 194 -7.63 1.13 8.40
C PRO A 194 -7.41 2.46 9.14
N ASP A 195 -6.82 3.45 8.50
CA ASP A 195 -6.11 4.49 9.24
C ASP A 195 -7.06 5.42 9.98
N CYS A 196 -6.93 5.57 11.29
CA CYS A 196 -7.85 6.36 12.09
C CYS A 196 -7.32 7.68 12.67
N GLY A 197 -6.05 7.82 13.06
CA GLY A 197 -5.51 8.94 13.85
C GLY A 197 -5.50 10.31 13.15
N ALA A 198 -5.59 10.33 11.82
CA ALA A 198 -6.19 11.47 11.12
C ALA A 198 -7.05 11.00 9.93
N CYS A 199 -7.83 9.94 10.16
CA CYS A 199 -9.11 9.79 9.48
C CYS A 199 -9.98 10.99 9.83
N THR A 200 -10.39 11.74 8.82
CA THR A 200 -11.33 12.85 8.94
C THR A 200 -12.73 12.42 9.44
N LEU A 201 -12.97 11.11 9.58
CA LEU A 201 -14.20 10.49 10.08
C LEU A 201 -13.99 9.75 11.42
N LEU A 202 -12.87 9.91 12.14
CA LEU A 202 -12.58 9.10 13.35
C LEU A 202 -13.64 9.24 14.44
N ASP A 203 -14.00 10.46 14.82
CA ASP A 203 -15.08 10.77 15.76
C ASP A 203 -16.44 10.17 15.35
N LEU A 204 -16.66 10.01 14.04
CA LEU A 204 -17.82 9.36 13.42
C LEU A 204 -17.70 7.83 13.34
N CYS A 205 -16.53 7.25 13.59
CA CYS A 205 -16.19 5.85 13.35
C CYS A 205 -16.16 5.02 14.66
N PRO A 206 -17.23 4.24 14.99
CA PRO A 206 -17.28 3.46 16.22
C PRO A 206 -16.23 2.34 16.28
N THR A 207 -15.79 1.81 15.13
CA THR A 207 -14.66 0.87 15.07
C THR A 207 -13.33 1.58 15.30
N GLY A 208 -13.10 2.74 14.66
CA GLY A 208 -11.86 3.53 14.77
C GLY A 208 -11.57 4.00 16.19
N LEU A 209 -12.61 4.41 16.92
CA LEU A 209 -12.52 4.78 18.33
C LEU A 209 -12.38 3.58 19.29
N GLY A 210 -12.19 2.36 18.78
CA GLY A 210 -12.13 1.13 19.59
C GLY A 210 -13.40 0.80 20.38
N LYS A 211 -14.51 1.53 20.14
CA LYS A 211 -15.77 1.39 20.88
C LYS A 211 -16.42 0.05 20.57
N VAL A 212 -16.39 -0.38 19.31
CA VAL A 212 -16.71 -1.75 18.86
C VAL A 212 -15.48 -2.47 18.32
N LYS A 213 -15.54 -3.81 18.26
CA LYS A 213 -14.58 -4.62 17.50
C LYS A 213 -14.71 -4.29 16.00
N ASP A 214 -13.60 -4.40 15.27
CA ASP A 214 -13.59 -4.33 13.82
C ASP A 214 -14.44 -5.47 13.24
N PRO A 215 -15.47 -5.18 12.41
CA PRO A 215 -16.40 -6.16 11.89
C PRO A 215 -15.85 -7.04 10.76
N HIS A 216 -14.54 -6.98 10.50
CA HIS A 216 -13.79 -7.82 9.54
C HIS A 216 -12.55 -8.44 10.18
N LEU A 217 -11.87 -7.72 11.10
CA LEU A 217 -10.65 -8.18 11.79
C LEU A 217 -10.92 -8.81 13.17
N GLY A 218 -12.12 -8.65 13.74
CA GLY A 218 -12.53 -9.25 15.03
C GLY A 218 -11.89 -8.64 16.29
N VAL A 219 -10.91 -7.74 16.13
CA VAL A 219 -10.16 -7.07 17.20
C VAL A 219 -10.67 -5.65 17.45
N LYS A 220 -10.51 -5.11 18.66
CA LYS A 220 -10.67 -3.66 18.89
C LYS A 220 -9.45 -2.93 18.33
N LEU A 221 -9.68 -1.73 17.79
CA LEU A 221 -8.62 -0.85 17.31
C LEU A 221 -8.11 0.00 18.47
N GLN A 222 -6.80 0.29 18.48
CA GLN A 222 -6.19 1.17 19.48
C GLN A 222 -6.04 2.59 18.91
N ALA A 223 -6.63 3.56 19.61
CA ALA A 223 -6.29 4.97 19.50
C ALA A 223 -5.00 5.26 20.32
N PRO A 224 -4.24 6.34 20.04
CA PRO A 224 -2.79 6.28 20.26
C PRO A 224 -2.16 7.45 21.12
N ALA A 225 -0.81 7.58 21.24
CA ALA A 225 -0.06 8.44 22.24
C ALA A 225 1.25 9.17 21.66
N PRO A 226 2.29 9.70 22.39
CA PRO A 226 3.32 10.63 21.78
C PRO A 226 4.89 10.41 21.94
N GLY A 227 5.71 10.61 20.86
CA GLY A 227 7.02 11.34 20.92
C GLY A 227 8.50 10.88 20.62
N LEU A 228 9.21 11.01 19.42
CA LEU A 228 10.72 11.23 19.24
C LEU A 228 11.36 11.81 17.81
N PRO A 229 12.57 12.49 17.68
CA PRO A 229 13.18 13.50 16.65
C PRO A 229 14.60 13.39 15.86
N ALA A 230 15.17 14.47 15.20
CA ALA A 230 16.59 14.63 14.67
C ALA A 230 17.19 16.08 14.46
N SER A 231 18.46 16.27 13.99
CA SER A 231 19.06 17.55 13.44
C SER A 231 20.54 17.40 12.97
N ALA A 232 20.92 17.38 11.69
CA ALA A 232 21.03 18.59 10.83
C ALA A 232 20.93 18.33 9.31
N ILE A 233 20.61 17.09 8.90
CA ILE A 233 19.99 16.83 7.58
C ILE A 233 18.60 17.50 7.49
N ASN A 234 18.08 17.89 8.65
CA ASN A 234 16.68 18.11 8.95
C ASN A 234 16.51 19.55 9.48
N PRO A 235 15.45 20.29 9.10
CA PRO A 235 15.19 21.63 9.63
C PRO A 235 15.11 21.62 11.17
N PRO A 236 15.47 22.74 11.82
CA PRO A 236 15.60 22.82 13.28
C PRO A 236 14.29 22.47 14.02
N PRO A 237 14.36 22.17 15.33
CA PRO A 237 13.18 21.90 16.15
C PRO A 237 12.05 22.90 15.95
N PRO A 238 10.80 22.47 15.68
CA PRO A 238 9.66 23.37 15.74
C PRO A 238 9.58 23.92 17.17
N THR A 239 9.47 25.25 17.29
CA THR A 239 9.63 25.95 18.57
C THR A 239 8.33 26.03 19.39
N SER A 240 7.35 25.17 19.10
CA SER A 240 6.05 25.14 19.79
C SER A 240 6.11 24.25 21.04
N SER A 241 5.49 24.69 22.14
CA SER A 241 5.37 23.92 23.39
C SER A 241 4.21 22.91 23.36
N GLY A 242 3.90 22.36 22.19
CA GLY A 242 2.73 21.52 21.93
C GLY A 242 3.06 20.04 21.69
N THR A 243 2.03 19.20 21.59
CA THR A 243 2.19 17.78 21.24
C THR A 243 2.37 17.62 19.72
N LEU A 244 3.60 17.27 19.30
CA LEU A 244 4.03 17.35 17.90
C LEU A 244 3.28 16.41 16.95
N ARG A 245 3.05 16.86 15.71
CA ARG A 245 2.33 16.14 14.67
C ARG A 245 3.30 15.51 13.67
N ILE A 246 3.43 14.20 13.69
CA ILE A 246 4.31 13.37 12.86
C ILE A 246 3.58 12.84 11.61
N VAL A 247 4.16 12.94 10.43
CA VAL A 247 3.96 11.97 9.35
C VAL A 247 5.16 11.03 9.32
N SER A 248 5.00 9.70 9.19
CA SER A 248 6.14 8.78 9.02
C SER A 248 6.00 7.97 7.73
N LEU A 249 6.86 8.23 6.77
CA LEU A 249 6.80 7.63 5.44
C LEU A 249 7.42 6.22 5.35
N VAL A 250 7.74 5.63 6.50
CA VAL A 250 8.66 4.47 6.63
C VAL A 250 8.04 3.38 7.51
N PRO A 251 7.93 2.11 7.04
CA PRO A 251 7.19 1.07 7.76
C PRO A 251 7.70 0.69 9.14
N SER A 252 9.00 0.46 9.24
CA SER A 252 9.65 0.02 10.47
C SER A 252 9.67 1.14 11.51
N VAL A 253 10.02 2.37 11.11
CA VAL A 253 9.91 3.57 11.94
C VAL A 253 8.48 3.74 12.46
N THR A 254 7.46 3.56 11.61
CA THR A 254 6.07 3.68 12.06
C THR A 254 5.69 2.59 13.09
N GLU A 255 6.29 1.38 13.01
CA GLU A 255 6.14 0.36 14.04
C GLU A 255 6.88 0.71 15.33
N LEU A 256 8.12 1.18 15.23
CA LEU A 256 8.92 1.61 16.38
C LEU A 256 8.25 2.75 17.15
N LEU A 257 7.73 3.75 16.42
CA LEU A 257 6.92 4.81 16.99
C LEU A 257 5.66 4.21 17.67
N ALA A 258 5.07 3.15 17.15
CA ALA A 258 3.99 2.44 17.85
C ALA A 258 4.47 1.75 19.15
N GLN A 259 5.63 1.08 19.12
CA GLN A 259 6.22 0.33 20.23
C GLN A 259 6.61 1.22 21.41
N TRP A 260 7.16 2.40 21.14
CA TRP A 260 7.42 3.42 22.16
C TRP A 260 6.14 4.16 22.64
N GLY A 261 4.98 3.94 22.00
CA GLY A 261 3.69 4.51 22.41
C GLY A 261 3.32 5.85 21.75
N LEU A 262 3.79 6.14 20.54
CA LEU A 262 3.90 7.50 19.97
C LEU A 262 2.92 7.81 18.83
N ALA A 263 1.87 7.01 18.72
CA ALA A 263 1.09 6.92 17.51
C ALA A 263 -0.04 7.99 17.33
N ALA A 264 -0.40 8.80 18.34
CA ALA A 264 -1.37 9.91 18.20
C ALA A 264 -0.70 11.13 17.60
N GLN A 265 0.59 11.28 17.89
CA GLN A 265 1.41 12.17 17.11
C GLN A 265 1.50 11.71 15.66
N LEU A 266 1.39 10.41 15.33
CA LEU A 266 1.31 9.96 13.94
C LEU A 266 -0.01 10.39 13.27
N VAL A 267 0.07 11.55 12.60
CA VAL A 267 -0.92 12.16 11.72
C VAL A 267 -0.66 11.87 10.23
N GLY A 268 0.32 11.04 9.86
CA GLY A 268 0.46 10.50 8.48
C GLY A 268 1.35 9.26 8.38
N ARG A 269 1.06 8.33 7.43
CA ARG A 269 1.94 7.18 7.09
C ARG A 269 1.78 6.70 5.64
N THR A 270 2.61 5.80 5.13
CA THR A 270 2.42 5.26 3.76
C THR A 270 1.59 3.98 3.73
N ARG A 271 1.08 3.61 2.55
CA ARG A 271 0.35 2.34 2.34
C ARG A 271 1.11 1.09 2.80
N TYR A 272 2.43 1.19 2.94
CA TYR A 272 3.34 0.11 3.36
C TYR A 272 3.65 0.08 4.85
N CYS A 273 3.30 1.10 5.65
CA CYS A 273 3.65 1.09 7.06
C CYS A 273 2.79 0.10 7.86
N ILE A 274 3.16 -1.19 7.89
CA ILE A 274 2.20 -2.29 8.05
C ILE A 274 2.12 -3.06 9.40
N GLU A 275 2.96 -2.78 10.40
CA GLU A 275 2.85 -3.33 11.78
C GLU A 275 3.08 -2.27 12.88
N PRO A 276 2.68 -2.48 14.17
CA PRO A 276 1.91 -3.59 14.73
C PRO A 276 0.39 -3.38 14.53
N ARG A 277 -0.37 -4.39 14.05
CA ARG A 277 -1.75 -4.42 13.45
C ARG A 277 -2.88 -3.42 13.81
N TRP A 278 -2.65 -2.40 14.63
CA TRP A 278 -3.51 -1.25 14.87
C TRP A 278 -2.98 0.12 14.32
N ILE A 279 -1.77 0.28 13.77
CA ILE A 279 -1.30 1.59 13.21
C ILE A 279 -1.67 1.95 11.76
N ARG A 280 -1.71 1.04 10.75
CA ARG A 280 -2.46 1.33 9.50
C ARG A 280 -3.94 1.52 9.84
N ASN A 281 -4.35 1.20 11.08
CA ASN A 281 -5.66 1.22 11.73
C ASN A 281 -5.84 2.54 12.52
N SER A 282 -4.82 3.42 12.58
CA SER A 282 -4.77 4.56 13.49
C SER A 282 -3.90 5.75 13.05
N VAL A 283 -3.69 5.97 11.74
CA VAL A 283 -3.04 7.19 11.17
C VAL A 283 -3.93 7.81 10.03
N PRO A 284 -3.43 8.54 9.01
CA PRO A 284 -3.96 8.55 7.61
C PRO A 284 -2.88 8.29 6.55
N THR A 285 -3.24 7.67 5.41
CA THR A 285 -2.23 7.38 4.38
C THR A 285 -1.99 8.54 3.44
N VAL A 286 -0.73 8.93 3.37
CA VAL A 286 -0.19 10.00 2.54
C VAL A 286 0.52 9.41 1.32
N GLY A 287 -0.14 8.49 0.60
CA GLY A 287 0.43 7.81 -0.57
C GLY A 287 1.36 6.63 -0.23
N GLY A 288 2.38 6.42 -1.04
CA GLY A 288 3.40 5.37 -0.87
C GLY A 288 4.76 5.90 -0.44
N THR A 289 5.67 5.00 -0.09
CA THR A 289 7.04 5.34 0.31
C THR A 289 7.78 6.12 -0.79
N LYS A 290 7.63 5.71 -2.06
CA LYS A 290 8.30 6.36 -3.20
C LYS A 290 7.45 7.42 -3.91
N ASP A 291 6.17 7.47 -3.58
CA ASP A 291 5.12 8.26 -4.21
C ASP A 291 4.12 8.80 -3.15
N PRO A 292 4.58 9.68 -2.25
CA PRO A 292 3.71 10.26 -1.23
C PRO A 292 2.84 11.42 -1.75
N ASP A 293 1.66 11.53 -1.17
CA ASP A 293 0.65 12.57 -1.46
C ASP A 293 1.02 13.87 -0.72
N LEU A 294 1.93 14.66 -1.30
CA LEU A 294 2.49 15.88 -0.72
C LEU A 294 1.43 16.94 -0.36
N GLY A 295 0.34 17.03 -1.14
CA GLY A 295 -0.79 17.89 -0.84
C GLY A 295 -1.45 17.45 0.47
N ARG A 296 -1.77 16.16 0.60
CA ARG A 296 -2.30 15.58 1.83
C ARG A 296 -1.34 15.72 3.01
N ILE A 297 -0.01 15.61 2.82
CA ILE A 297 0.97 15.86 3.89
C ILE A 297 0.89 17.30 4.39
N ARG A 298 0.82 18.30 3.50
CA ARG A 298 0.63 19.71 3.86
C ARG A 298 -0.68 19.93 4.61
N ASP A 299 -1.77 19.37 4.10
CA ASP A 299 -3.12 19.59 4.64
C ASP A 299 -3.32 18.92 6.02
N LEU A 300 -2.42 18.01 6.40
CA LEU A 300 -2.32 17.43 7.75
C LEU A 300 -1.56 18.33 8.75
N ALA A 301 -0.94 19.42 8.29
CA ALA A 301 -0.13 20.36 9.09
C ALA A 301 0.78 19.66 10.13
N PRO A 302 1.77 18.86 9.68
CA PRO A 302 2.71 18.20 10.57
C PRO A 302 3.81 19.14 11.10
N ASP A 303 4.15 18.99 12.37
CA ASP A 303 5.36 19.55 12.99
C ASP A 303 6.62 18.74 12.62
N LEU A 304 6.45 17.52 12.08
CA LEU A 304 7.55 16.70 11.54
C LEU A 304 7.07 15.67 10.50
N VAL A 305 7.77 15.55 9.37
CA VAL A 305 7.59 14.46 8.39
C VAL A 305 8.84 13.57 8.38
N ILE A 306 8.76 12.37 8.94
CA ILE A 306 9.85 11.39 8.97
C ILE A 306 9.93 10.63 7.64
N LEU A 307 11.15 10.47 7.14
CA LEU A 307 11.57 9.72 5.96
C LEU A 307 12.74 8.80 6.33
N GLU A 308 13.10 7.89 5.42
CA GLU A 308 14.39 7.19 5.39
C GLU A 308 14.97 7.31 3.98
N ARG A 309 16.31 7.40 3.89
CA ARG A 309 17.06 7.84 2.71
C ARG A 309 17.08 6.84 1.54
N ASP A 310 17.03 5.53 1.77
CA ASP A 310 16.91 4.50 0.73
C ASP A 310 15.44 4.23 0.36
N GLU A 311 14.52 4.40 1.31
CA GLU A 311 13.09 4.18 1.09
C GLU A 311 12.39 5.34 0.36
N ASN A 312 12.62 6.60 0.78
CA ASN A 312 11.93 7.79 0.25
C ASN A 312 12.82 8.63 -0.70
N PRO A 313 12.39 8.95 -1.94
CA PRO A 313 13.18 9.75 -2.87
C PRO A 313 13.46 11.17 -2.38
N LYS A 314 14.67 11.69 -2.70
CA LYS A 314 15.13 13.06 -2.37
C LYS A 314 14.11 14.16 -2.75
N ALA A 315 13.43 14.00 -3.89
CA ALA A 315 12.39 14.91 -4.37
C ALA A 315 11.23 15.10 -3.38
N VAL A 316 10.95 14.10 -2.52
CA VAL A 316 9.96 14.23 -1.44
C VAL A 316 10.44 15.26 -0.41
N ALA A 317 11.67 15.13 0.10
CA ALA A 317 12.23 16.06 1.07
C ALA A 317 12.41 17.48 0.50
N GLU A 318 12.79 17.59 -0.78
CA GLU A 318 12.85 18.86 -1.50
C GLU A 318 11.47 19.54 -1.61
N ALA A 319 10.43 18.76 -1.96
CA ALA A 319 9.06 19.28 -2.01
C ALA A 319 8.48 19.63 -0.63
N LEU A 320 8.78 18.85 0.42
CA LEU A 320 8.41 19.19 1.80
C LEU A 320 9.07 20.51 2.24
N THR A 321 10.33 20.72 1.87
CA THR A 321 11.06 21.98 2.09
C THR A 321 10.39 23.14 1.36
N ALA A 322 10.04 22.96 0.08
CA ALA A 322 9.34 23.97 -0.72
C ALA A 322 7.92 24.29 -0.21
N LEU A 323 7.29 23.36 0.51
CA LEU A 323 5.99 23.56 1.20
C LEU A 323 6.14 24.10 2.63
N GLY A 324 7.37 24.35 3.10
CA GLY A 324 7.65 24.85 4.46
C GLY A 324 7.38 23.86 5.59
N LEU A 325 7.24 22.57 5.29
CA LEU A 325 6.89 21.53 6.26
C LEU A 325 8.17 20.95 6.89
N PRO A 326 8.32 20.94 8.22
CA PRO A 326 9.51 20.37 8.86
C PRO A 326 9.57 18.85 8.63
N TRP A 327 10.77 18.31 8.43
CA TRP A 327 10.97 16.89 8.14
C TRP A 327 12.19 16.29 8.84
N LEU A 328 12.28 14.95 8.84
CA LEU A 328 13.32 14.12 9.44
C LEU A 328 13.65 12.96 8.50
N ALA A 329 14.69 13.06 7.68
CA ALA A 329 15.24 11.89 7.00
C ALA A 329 16.24 11.16 7.91
N LEU A 330 15.95 9.90 8.21
CA LEU A 330 16.87 8.95 8.82
C LEU A 330 17.76 8.32 7.74
N GLU A 331 18.95 7.87 8.12
CA GLU A 331 19.87 7.16 7.22
C GLU A 331 20.42 5.91 7.91
N ILE A 332 20.01 4.73 7.44
CA ILE A 332 20.23 3.46 8.18
C ILE A 332 20.80 2.41 7.22
N ARG A 333 22.12 2.44 7.01
CA ARG A 333 22.82 1.54 6.08
C ARG A 333 23.28 0.23 6.73
N SER A 334 23.49 0.24 8.04
CA SER A 334 23.98 -0.88 8.85
C SER A 334 23.18 -1.04 10.14
N VAL A 335 23.39 -2.16 10.84
CA VAL A 335 22.77 -2.42 12.14
C VAL A 335 23.28 -1.44 13.20
N LYS A 336 24.55 -1.00 13.08
CA LYS A 336 25.16 -0.01 13.97
C LYS A 336 24.50 1.37 13.79
N ASP A 337 24.21 1.78 12.57
CA ASP A 337 23.54 3.05 12.29
C ASP A 337 22.16 3.09 12.95
N GLY A 338 21.51 1.93 13.13
CA GLY A 338 20.28 1.81 13.90
C GLY A 338 20.38 2.34 15.33
N ALA A 339 21.53 2.21 16.01
CA ALA A 339 21.72 2.78 17.35
C ALA A 339 21.92 4.31 17.33
N ALA A 340 22.46 4.86 16.24
CA ALA A 340 22.50 6.30 16.01
C ALA A 340 21.10 6.82 15.67
N ALA A 341 20.41 6.19 14.70
CA ALA A 341 19.05 6.52 14.26
C ALA A 341 17.94 6.19 15.28
N LEU A 342 18.22 5.48 16.37
CA LEU A 342 17.35 5.44 17.55
C LEU A 342 17.47 6.76 18.35
N ARG A 343 18.68 7.32 18.49
CA ARG A 343 18.98 8.58 19.22
C ARG A 343 18.76 9.85 18.37
N GLU A 344 18.98 9.75 17.07
CA GLU A 344 18.48 10.63 16.00
C GLU A 344 17.09 10.19 15.52
N LEU A 345 16.43 9.36 16.34
CA LEU A 345 15.00 9.42 16.56
C LEU A 345 14.75 9.63 18.06
N GLY A 346 15.56 10.38 18.85
CA GLY A 346 15.62 10.47 20.36
C GLY A 346 14.83 11.56 21.19
N ALA A 347 15.31 12.82 21.27
CA ALA A 347 14.69 13.98 22.00
C ALA A 347 13.37 14.68 21.44
N ARG A 348 13.41 15.81 20.65
CA ARG A 348 12.27 16.70 20.21
C ARG A 348 10.86 16.11 20.36
N VAL A 349 10.48 15.04 19.63
CA VAL A 349 9.06 14.64 19.63
C VAL A 349 8.60 14.04 20.98
N GLY A 350 9.51 13.53 21.84
CA GLY A 350 9.25 13.24 23.27
C GLY A 350 10.26 12.42 24.14
N MET A 351 10.75 11.24 23.73
CA MET A 351 11.15 10.13 24.65
C MET A 351 12.65 9.70 24.62
N ALA A 352 13.59 10.63 24.80
CA ALA A 352 15.04 10.36 24.65
C ALA A 352 15.56 9.12 25.42
N GLU A 353 15.05 8.86 26.62
CA GLU A 353 15.44 7.72 27.46
C GLU A 353 15.07 6.36 26.86
N ALA A 354 13.89 6.24 26.23
CA ALA A 354 13.42 5.01 25.62
C ALA A 354 14.22 4.64 24.35
N ALA A 355 14.72 5.65 23.63
CA ALA A 355 15.70 5.46 22.58
C ALA A 355 17.07 5.07 23.11
N GLU A 356 17.58 5.77 24.12
CA GLU A 356 18.90 5.49 24.69
C GLU A 356 19.00 4.08 25.27
N SER A 357 17.93 3.60 25.92
CA SER A 357 17.81 2.22 26.40
C SER A 357 17.90 1.19 25.27
N ARG A 358 17.10 1.36 24.20
CA ARG A 358 17.11 0.43 23.06
C ARG A 358 18.40 0.51 22.24
N ALA A 359 18.96 1.70 22.06
CA ALA A 359 20.25 1.89 21.38
C ALA A 359 21.37 1.16 22.12
N LYS A 360 21.43 1.28 23.46
CA LYS A 360 22.37 0.52 24.30
C LYS A 360 22.14 -0.99 24.23
N ALA A 361 20.90 -1.47 24.18
CA ALA A 361 20.59 -2.89 24.02
C ALA A 361 21.05 -3.43 22.65
N LEU A 362 20.81 -2.67 21.59
CA LEU A 362 21.28 -2.99 20.24
C LEU A 362 22.82 -3.01 20.18
N GLU A 363 23.49 -1.96 20.68
CA GLU A 363 24.96 -1.89 20.80
C GLU A 363 25.52 -3.06 21.62
N ALA A 364 24.84 -3.48 22.69
CA ALA A 364 25.22 -4.64 23.47
C ALA A 364 25.11 -5.95 22.66
N SER A 365 24.06 -6.12 21.85
CA SER A 365 23.84 -7.29 21.00
C SER A 365 24.88 -7.44 19.86
N LEU A 366 25.56 -6.34 19.52
CA LEU A 366 26.66 -6.30 18.55
C LEU A 366 28.03 -6.66 19.16
N ARG A 367 28.15 -6.80 20.48
CA ARG A 367 29.42 -7.15 21.13
C ARG A 367 29.80 -8.63 20.92
N GLY A 368 31.11 -8.87 20.85
CA GLY A 368 31.72 -10.19 20.65
C GLY A 368 32.00 -10.51 19.18
N ARG A 369 33.09 -11.23 18.92
CA ARG A 369 33.52 -11.61 17.57
C ARG A 369 32.63 -12.74 17.02
N ARG A 370 31.92 -12.51 15.91
CA ARG A 370 31.21 -13.57 15.19
C ARG A 370 32.18 -14.41 14.36
N ARG A 371 31.90 -15.71 14.20
CA ARG A 371 32.51 -16.54 13.15
C ARG A 371 31.85 -16.19 11.81
N ARG A 372 32.52 -16.49 10.69
CA ARG A 372 31.90 -16.43 9.35
C ARG A 372 31.20 -17.75 9.08
N GLY A 373 29.87 -17.72 9.05
CA GLY A 373 29.00 -18.77 8.52
C GLY A 373 28.79 -18.65 7.01
N PRO A 374 27.84 -19.41 6.44
CA PRO A 374 27.72 -19.63 5.00
C PRO A 374 27.51 -18.37 4.16
N ARG A 375 27.95 -18.45 2.91
CA ARG A 375 27.71 -17.51 1.80
C ARG A 375 26.21 -17.42 1.53
N THR A 376 25.62 -16.33 2.00
CA THR A 376 24.17 -16.15 2.10
C THR A 376 23.67 -15.12 1.09
N LEU A 377 22.88 -15.57 0.12
CA LEU A 377 22.19 -14.74 -0.85
C LEU A 377 20.75 -14.49 -0.39
N THR A 378 20.38 -13.22 -0.14
CA THR A 378 18.97 -12.88 0.17
C THR A 378 18.30 -12.29 -1.06
N LEU A 379 17.34 -13.02 -1.64
CA LEU A 379 16.55 -12.52 -2.76
C LEU A 379 15.41 -11.62 -2.25
N ILE A 380 15.07 -10.57 -2.97
CA ILE A 380 14.02 -9.61 -2.59
C ILE A 380 12.99 -9.34 -3.69
N TRP A 381 13.26 -9.78 -4.93
CA TRP A 381 12.33 -9.69 -6.06
C TRP A 381 12.50 -10.86 -7.03
N LYS A 382 11.45 -11.14 -7.83
CA LYS A 382 11.42 -12.09 -8.94
C LYS A 382 10.78 -11.42 -10.15
N GLU A 383 11.21 -11.80 -11.35
CA GLU A 383 10.80 -11.19 -12.64
C GLU A 383 11.10 -9.68 -12.71
N PRO A 384 12.39 -9.28 -12.80
CA PRO A 384 13.59 -10.14 -12.78
C PRO A 384 14.02 -10.49 -11.34
N TRP A 385 14.97 -11.41 -11.18
CA TRP A 385 15.55 -11.68 -9.87
C TRP A 385 16.29 -10.45 -9.34
N MET A 386 16.12 -10.14 -8.06
CA MET A 386 16.93 -9.12 -7.36
C MET A 386 17.31 -9.62 -5.98
N SER A 387 18.48 -9.20 -5.47
CA SER A 387 18.93 -9.49 -4.12
C SER A 387 19.12 -8.23 -3.26
N ALA A 388 19.24 -8.43 -1.95
CA ALA A 388 19.85 -7.46 -1.04
C ALA A 388 21.30 -7.91 -0.77
N GLY A 389 22.26 -7.14 -1.26
CA GLY A 389 23.68 -7.48 -1.18
C GLY A 389 24.41 -6.96 0.07
N PRO A 390 25.74 -7.12 0.13
CA PRO A 390 26.54 -6.91 1.35
C PRO A 390 26.48 -5.51 1.96
N ASP A 391 26.21 -4.49 1.13
CA ASP A 391 26.23 -3.06 1.52
C ASP A 391 24.81 -2.50 1.73
N THR A 392 23.87 -3.38 2.09
CA THR A 392 22.53 -3.04 2.58
C THR A 392 22.42 -3.28 4.08
N TYR A 393 21.38 -2.71 4.72
CA TYR A 393 21.03 -3.05 6.09
C TYR A 393 20.84 -4.57 6.28
N VAL A 394 20.23 -5.26 5.30
CA VAL A 394 20.07 -6.73 5.31
C VAL A 394 21.43 -7.43 5.26
N GLY A 395 22.32 -6.97 4.39
CA GLY A 395 23.69 -7.47 4.28
C GLY A 395 24.46 -7.33 5.60
N ASP A 396 24.35 -6.19 6.28
CA ASP A 396 24.97 -6.04 7.59
C ASP A 396 24.27 -6.87 8.67
N LEU A 397 22.94 -6.98 8.69
CA LEU A 397 22.20 -7.83 9.63
C LEU A 397 22.66 -9.30 9.56
N LEU A 398 22.85 -9.82 8.34
CA LEU A 398 23.45 -11.13 8.09
C LEU A 398 24.85 -11.23 8.73
N ARG A 399 25.71 -10.23 8.47
CA ARG A 399 27.08 -10.14 8.99
C ARG A 399 27.15 -10.06 10.52
N GLN A 400 26.24 -9.32 11.18
CA GLN A 400 26.19 -9.16 12.64
C GLN A 400 25.52 -10.35 13.38
N GLY A 401 24.68 -11.11 12.67
CA GLY A 401 24.20 -12.41 13.13
C GLY A 401 25.26 -13.50 13.01
N GLY A 402 26.08 -13.47 11.95
CA GLY A 402 27.23 -14.35 11.75
C GLY A 402 27.32 -15.02 10.38
N LEU A 403 26.42 -14.69 9.45
CA LEU A 403 26.43 -15.20 8.08
C LEU A 403 27.33 -14.33 7.17
N THR A 404 27.71 -14.87 6.00
CA THR A 404 28.53 -14.15 5.02
C THR A 404 27.62 -13.64 3.88
N PRO A 405 27.14 -12.38 3.89
CA PRO A 405 26.28 -11.87 2.82
C PRO A 405 27.01 -11.86 1.46
N ILE A 406 26.30 -12.19 0.37
CA ILE A 406 26.85 -12.14 -1.00
C ILE A 406 25.90 -11.43 -1.99
N GLY A 407 26.50 -10.75 -2.97
CA GLY A 407 25.83 -10.00 -4.03
C GLY A 407 26.79 -8.96 -4.64
N PRO A 408 26.66 -8.58 -5.93
CA PRO A 408 27.59 -7.67 -6.60
C PRO A 408 27.39 -6.17 -6.28
N ASP A 409 26.23 -5.78 -5.75
CA ASP A 409 25.86 -4.40 -5.41
C ASP A 409 24.79 -4.41 -4.28
N ARG A 410 24.25 -3.26 -3.88
CA ARG A 410 23.21 -3.10 -2.85
C ARG A 410 21.90 -3.81 -3.23
N TYR A 411 21.31 -3.45 -4.36
CA TYR A 411 20.03 -4.01 -4.85
C TYR A 411 20.09 -4.43 -6.33
N PRO A 412 21.02 -5.31 -6.72
CA PRO A 412 21.26 -5.68 -8.11
C PRO A 412 20.09 -6.48 -8.67
N VAL A 413 19.79 -6.25 -9.94
CA VAL A 413 19.11 -7.24 -10.79
C VAL A 413 20.14 -8.31 -11.12
N LEU A 414 19.78 -9.58 -10.92
CA LEU A 414 20.66 -10.73 -11.16
C LEU A 414 20.20 -11.49 -12.40
N SER A 415 21.11 -11.69 -13.34
CA SER A 415 20.91 -12.64 -14.44
C SER A 415 21.08 -14.08 -13.96
N GLU A 416 20.76 -15.02 -14.86
CA GLU A 416 20.89 -16.44 -14.57
C GLU A 416 22.35 -16.89 -14.37
N ALA A 417 23.30 -16.17 -14.99
CA ALA A 417 24.73 -16.36 -14.80
C ALA A 417 25.21 -15.76 -13.47
N ASP A 418 24.72 -14.58 -13.08
CA ASP A 418 25.11 -13.93 -11.81
C ASP A 418 24.70 -14.78 -10.60
N LEU A 419 23.47 -15.29 -10.60
CA LEU A 419 22.96 -16.20 -9.56
C LEU A 419 23.87 -17.42 -9.37
N GLN A 420 24.43 -17.95 -10.47
CA GLN A 420 25.22 -19.17 -10.45
C GLN A 420 26.71 -18.89 -10.13
N GLY A 421 27.29 -17.83 -10.69
CA GLY A 421 28.65 -17.36 -10.37
C GLY A 421 28.78 -16.84 -8.93
N LEU A 422 27.69 -16.41 -8.30
CA LEU A 422 27.64 -16.03 -6.89
C LEU A 422 27.89 -17.20 -5.93
N ALA A 423 27.71 -18.47 -6.34
CA ALA A 423 27.93 -19.66 -5.53
C ALA A 423 27.43 -19.52 -4.06
N PRO A 424 26.10 -19.42 -3.85
CA PRO A 424 25.52 -19.41 -2.51
C PRO A 424 25.66 -20.79 -1.83
N GLU A 425 25.89 -20.77 -0.52
CA GLU A 425 25.73 -21.93 0.37
C GLU A 425 24.35 -21.90 1.05
N LEU A 426 23.77 -20.70 1.21
CA LEU A 426 22.44 -20.46 1.76
C LEU A 426 21.70 -19.42 0.90
N ILE A 427 20.45 -19.69 0.54
CA ILE A 427 19.56 -18.76 -0.20
C ILE A 427 18.36 -18.45 0.68
N LEU A 428 18.19 -17.17 1.03
CA LEU A 428 17.07 -16.69 1.83
C LEU A 428 15.97 -16.10 0.95
N LEU A 429 14.76 -16.58 1.20
CA LEU A 429 13.53 -16.23 0.52
C LEU A 429 12.56 -15.57 1.51
N PRO A 430 12.66 -14.25 1.72
CA PRO A 430 11.84 -13.53 2.69
C PRO A 430 10.37 -13.47 2.27
N SER A 431 9.49 -13.28 3.24
CA SER A 431 8.04 -13.10 3.05
C SER A 431 7.66 -11.77 2.36
N GLU A 432 8.57 -10.79 2.33
CA GLU A 432 8.46 -9.46 1.73
C GLU A 432 9.87 -8.86 1.47
N PRO A 433 10.08 -7.87 0.57
CA PRO A 433 9.08 -7.09 -0.17
C PRO A 433 8.36 -7.87 -1.27
N TYR A 434 9.05 -8.78 -1.96
CA TYR A 434 8.39 -9.79 -2.80
C TYR A 434 8.00 -11.00 -1.97
N ARG A 435 6.79 -11.55 -2.20
CA ARG A 435 6.28 -12.69 -1.42
C ARG A 435 6.78 -14.01 -2.00
N PHE A 436 7.97 -14.43 -1.59
CA PHE A 436 8.45 -15.77 -1.90
C PHE A 436 7.60 -16.86 -1.21
N ASN A 437 7.63 -18.07 -1.76
CA ASN A 437 6.82 -19.22 -1.32
C ASN A 437 7.46 -20.54 -1.76
N HIS A 438 6.89 -21.68 -1.33
CA HIS A 438 7.45 -23.01 -1.57
C HIS A 438 7.67 -23.38 -3.05
N ARG A 439 6.98 -22.75 -4.01
CA ARG A 439 7.28 -22.97 -5.44
C ARG A 439 8.62 -22.34 -5.82
N HIS A 440 8.86 -21.09 -5.41
CA HIS A 440 10.15 -20.42 -5.62
C HIS A 440 11.28 -21.10 -4.82
N GLN A 441 10.95 -21.64 -3.64
CA GLN A 441 11.88 -22.46 -2.85
C GLN A 441 12.29 -23.72 -3.62
N ALA A 442 11.33 -24.49 -4.15
CA ALA A 442 11.61 -25.70 -4.93
C ALA A 442 12.28 -25.41 -6.29
N GLU A 443 11.91 -24.32 -6.95
CA GLU A 443 12.53 -23.79 -8.18
C GLU A 443 14.04 -23.55 -7.99
N LEU A 444 14.41 -22.87 -6.89
CA LEU A 444 15.81 -22.58 -6.55
C LEU A 444 16.52 -23.80 -5.96
N GLN A 445 15.87 -24.61 -5.12
CA GLN A 445 16.48 -25.81 -4.54
C GLN A 445 16.84 -26.86 -5.61
N LYS A 446 16.02 -26.98 -6.66
CA LYS A 446 16.32 -27.82 -7.84
C LYS A 446 17.53 -27.30 -8.62
N ARG A 447 17.77 -25.98 -8.60
CA ARG A 447 18.83 -25.30 -9.36
C ARG A 447 20.15 -25.22 -8.61
N PHE A 448 20.09 -25.17 -7.28
CA PHE A 448 21.24 -25.17 -6.37
C PHE A 448 21.13 -26.36 -5.41
N PRO A 449 21.41 -27.60 -5.84
CA PRO A 449 21.22 -28.78 -4.99
C PRO A 449 22.06 -28.75 -3.70
N GLU A 450 23.27 -28.22 -3.80
CA GLU A 450 24.24 -28.11 -2.68
C GLU A 450 24.01 -26.88 -1.78
N ALA A 451 23.11 -25.96 -2.14
CA ALA A 451 22.79 -24.78 -1.34
C ALA A 451 21.49 -24.98 -0.58
N GLU A 452 21.42 -24.55 0.67
CA GLU A 452 20.16 -24.62 1.41
C GLU A 452 19.24 -23.46 1.01
N VAL A 453 17.97 -23.73 0.67
CA VAL A 453 17.00 -22.67 0.31
C VAL A 453 15.91 -22.54 1.37
N ARG A 454 15.97 -21.48 2.19
CA ARG A 454 15.02 -21.25 3.32
C ARG A 454 14.06 -20.10 3.05
N LEU A 455 12.77 -20.32 3.36
CA LEU A 455 11.78 -19.25 3.51
C LEU A 455 11.88 -18.65 4.91
N VAL A 456 11.83 -17.32 5.02
CA VAL A 456 12.06 -16.57 6.28
C VAL A 456 11.11 -15.37 6.41
N ASP A 457 10.95 -14.81 7.62
CA ASP A 457 10.17 -13.57 7.77
C ASP A 457 10.96 -12.37 7.25
N GLY A 458 10.49 -11.80 6.14
CA GLY A 458 11.10 -10.63 5.51
C GLY A 458 11.10 -9.41 6.42
N ARG A 459 10.17 -9.30 7.37
CA ARG A 459 10.12 -8.17 8.31
C ARG A 459 11.30 -8.20 9.27
N ALA A 460 11.62 -9.38 9.83
CA ALA A 460 12.80 -9.54 10.69
C ALA A 460 14.10 -9.20 9.94
N LEU A 461 14.20 -9.53 8.64
CA LEU A 461 15.38 -9.19 7.84
C LEU A 461 15.44 -7.73 7.36
N THR A 462 14.32 -7.10 7.04
CA THR A 462 14.29 -5.80 6.33
C THR A 462 13.86 -4.62 7.21
N TRP A 463 13.22 -4.83 8.37
CA TRP A 463 12.71 -3.75 9.20
C TRP A 463 13.73 -3.31 10.26
N TYR A 464 14.53 -2.33 9.86
CA TYR A 464 15.48 -1.64 10.73
C TYR A 464 14.80 -0.89 11.89
N LEU A 465 15.50 -0.79 13.02
CA LEU A 465 15.07 -0.24 14.31
C LEU A 465 13.96 -1.03 15.03
N SER A 466 12.79 -1.27 14.41
CA SER A 466 11.65 -1.86 15.12
C SER A 466 11.76 -3.36 15.39
N ARG A 467 12.52 -4.07 14.54
CA ARG A 467 12.70 -5.54 14.55
C ARG A 467 14.16 -5.96 14.45
N THR A 468 15.12 -5.05 14.64
CA THR A 468 16.54 -5.35 14.45
C THR A 468 17.04 -6.47 15.37
N GLU A 469 16.56 -6.54 16.60
CA GLU A 469 16.87 -7.59 17.55
C GLU A 469 16.27 -8.94 17.11
N GLU A 470 15.00 -8.95 16.70
CA GLU A 470 14.31 -10.13 16.13
C GLU A 470 15.03 -10.65 14.87
N GLY A 471 15.54 -9.73 14.04
CA GLY A 471 16.35 -10.02 12.87
C GLY A 471 17.70 -10.66 13.20
N LEU A 472 18.38 -10.14 14.22
CA LEU A 472 19.63 -10.72 14.72
C LEU A 472 19.38 -12.11 15.32
N GLU A 473 18.28 -12.32 16.05
CA GLU A 473 17.89 -13.63 16.58
C GLU A 473 17.58 -14.63 15.46
N LEU A 474 16.76 -14.22 14.47
CA LEU A 474 16.49 -15.02 13.27
C LEU A 474 17.80 -15.44 12.60
N VAL A 475 18.66 -14.49 12.21
CA VAL A 475 19.91 -14.78 11.50
C VAL A 475 20.85 -15.66 12.32
N ARG A 476 20.85 -15.56 13.67
CA ARG A 476 21.66 -16.43 14.55
C ARG A 476 21.10 -17.85 14.70
N SER A 477 19.85 -18.07 14.30
CA SER A 477 19.20 -19.39 14.26
C SER A 477 19.28 -20.06 12.88
N LEU A 478 19.89 -19.40 11.88
CA LEU A 478 20.00 -19.90 10.51
C LEU A 478 21.22 -20.82 10.32
#